data_AF-A0A3A2Z007-F1
#
_entry.id   AF-A0A3A2Z007-F1
#
_cell.length_a   1.000
_cell.length_b   1.000
_cell.length_c   1.000
_cell.angle_alpha   90.00
_cell.angle_beta   90.00
_cell.angle_gamma   90.00
#
_symmetry.space_group_name_H-M   'P 1'
#
loop_
_entity.id
_entity.type
_entity.pdbx_description
1 polymer ?
#
loop_
_entity_poly.entity_id
_entity_poly.type
_entity_poly.pdbx_seq_one_letter_code
_entity_poly.pdbx_strand_id
1 'polypeptide(L)' 'MEVSEEAERQWIETCDRLVEGSLFTTTASWIFGQNIPGRKSSTKFYFGGLRGYLDWVKEQITNGFSDFHRE' A
#
# COMPACT_ATOMS: atom_id res chain seq x y z
N MET A 1 -6.97 10.42 -16.38
CA MET A 1 -7.51 10.24 -15.02
C MET A 1 -6.34 9.83 -14.18
N GLU A 2 -5.96 10.66 -13.23
CA GLU A 2 -4.73 10.55 -12.45
C GLU A 2 -5.05 10.81 -10.98
N VAL A 3 -4.28 10.19 -10.09
CA VAL A 3 -4.42 10.36 -8.64
C VAL A 3 -3.48 11.48 -8.17
N SER A 4 -3.86 12.22 -7.12
CA SER A 4 -2.93 13.18 -6.51
C SER A 4 -1.74 12.48 -5.85
N GLU A 5 -0.56 13.14 -5.84
CA GLU A 5 0.63 12.67 -5.12
C GLU A 5 0.34 12.42 -3.63
N GLU A 6 -0.60 13.19 -3.06
CA GLU A 6 -0.94 13.13 -1.64
C GLU A 6 -1.75 11.87 -1.33
N ALA A 7 -2.68 11.50 -2.20
CA ALA A 7 -3.43 10.26 -2.07
C ALA A 7 -2.53 9.02 -2.30
N GLU A 8 -1.55 9.10 -3.22
CA GLU A 8 -0.54 8.05 -3.36
C GLU A 8 0.28 7.88 -2.06
N ARG A 9 0.77 8.99 -1.49
CA ARG A 9 1.52 8.96 -0.23
C ARG A 9 0.70 8.37 0.92
N GLN A 10 -0.57 8.75 1.05
CA GLN A 10 -1.47 8.21 2.08
C GLN A 10 -1.71 6.69 1.92
N TRP A 11 -1.77 6.20 0.68
CA TRP A 11 -1.87 4.76 0.42
C TRP A 11 -0.60 4.01 0.85
N ILE A 12 0.58 4.59 0.58
CA ILE A 12 1.87 4.05 1.03
C ILE A 12 1.93 3.98 2.55
N GLU A 13 1.61 5.07 3.25
CA GLU A 13 1.57 5.12 4.72
C GLU A 13 0.60 4.08 5.31
N THR A 14 -0.54 3.89 4.66
CA THR A 14 -1.51 2.85 5.05
C THR A 14 -0.90 1.45 4.93
N CYS A 15 -0.19 1.16 3.84
CA CYS A 15 0.45 -0.14 3.65
C CYS A 15 1.59 -0.38 4.65
N ASP A 16 2.42 0.64 4.91
CA ASP A 16 3.50 0.58 5.90
C ASP A 16 2.97 0.31 7.31
N ARG A 17 1.91 1.03 7.72
CA ARG A 17 1.28 0.84 9.03
C ARG A 17 0.67 -0.55 9.20
N LEU A 18 0.14 -1.15 8.12
CA LEU A 18 -0.49 -2.47 8.19
C LEU A 18 0.52 -3.61 8.40
N VAL A 19 1.80 -3.39 8.08
CA VAL A 19 2.84 -4.41 8.24
C VAL A 19 3.75 -4.15 9.45
N GLU A 20 3.66 -2.95 10.04
CA GLU A 20 4.40 -2.54 11.23
C GLU A 20 4.22 -3.55 12.39
N GLY A 21 5.33 -3.93 13.03
CA GLY A 21 5.34 -4.90 14.13
C GLY A 21 5.08 -6.36 13.74
N SER A 22 4.77 -6.66 12.47
CA SER A 22 4.56 -8.03 12.03
C SER A 22 5.87 -8.80 11.84
N LEU A 23 5.81 -10.13 11.99
CA LEU A 23 6.96 -11.02 11.74
C LEU A 23 7.44 -11.00 10.29
N PHE A 24 6.63 -10.55 9.33
CA PHE A 24 7.06 -10.41 7.93
C PHE A 24 8.29 -9.52 7.84
N THR A 25 8.36 -8.45 8.63
CA THR A 25 9.48 -7.50 8.63
C THR A 25 10.79 -8.07 9.21
N THR A 26 10.73 -9.23 9.87
CA THR A 26 11.88 -9.82 10.57
C THR A 26 12.70 -10.78 9.72
N THR A 27 12.23 -11.13 8.51
CA THR A 27 12.88 -12.10 7.63
C THR A 27 13.13 -11.52 6.25
N ALA A 28 14.37 -11.68 5.77
CA ALA A 28 14.74 -11.30 4.42
C ALA A 28 13.98 -12.12 3.38
N SER A 29 13.17 -11.46 2.57
CA SER A 29 12.36 -12.07 1.52
C SER A 29 12.16 -11.10 0.35
N TRP A 30 11.71 -11.64 -0.77
CA TRP A 30 11.30 -10.86 -1.93
C TRP A 30 10.11 -9.94 -1.64
N ILE A 31 9.33 -10.23 -0.60
CA ILE A 31 8.16 -9.44 -0.15
C ILE A 31 8.52 -7.97 0.07
N PHE A 32 9.70 -7.68 0.63
CA PHE A 32 10.22 -6.32 0.81
C PHE A 32 11.36 -5.98 -0.17
N GLY A 33 11.66 -6.88 -1.11
CA GLY A 33 12.69 -6.70 -2.14
C GLY A 33 14.11 -6.95 -1.65
N GLN A 34 14.27 -7.58 -0.48
CA GLN A 34 15.56 -7.89 0.12
C GLN A 34 16.27 -9.07 -0.55
N ASN A 35 15.64 -9.70 -1.55
CA ASN A 35 16.24 -10.75 -2.38
C ASN A 35 17.20 -10.21 -3.46
N ILE A 36 17.25 -8.90 -3.69
CA ILE A 36 18.13 -8.28 -4.70
C ILE A 36 19.22 -7.47 -3.99
N PRO A 37 20.52 -7.79 -4.18
CA PRO A 37 21.62 -7.03 -3.59
C PRO A 37 21.55 -5.54 -3.95
N GLY A 38 21.74 -4.68 -2.96
CA GLY A 38 21.73 -3.22 -3.13
C GLY A 38 20.34 -2.59 -3.26
N ARG A 39 19.26 -3.38 -3.31
CA ARG A 39 17.90 -2.83 -3.37
C ARG A 39 17.45 -2.32 -2.01
N LYS A 40 16.90 -1.11 -1.97
CA LYS A 40 16.27 -0.56 -0.76
C LYS A 40 15.03 -1.39 -0.40
N SER A 41 14.97 -1.81 0.86
CA SER A 41 13.77 -2.47 1.42
C SER A 41 12.61 -1.49 1.43
N SER A 42 11.43 -1.94 1.00
CA SER A 42 10.19 -1.15 1.05
C SER A 42 8.98 -2.07 1.08
N THR A 43 7.89 -1.62 1.69
CA THR A 43 6.59 -2.29 1.59
C THR A 43 6.14 -2.33 0.14
N LYS A 44 5.65 -3.48 -0.30
CA LYS A 44 5.18 -3.72 -1.68
C LYS A 44 3.73 -4.20 -1.76
N PHE A 45 3.12 -4.47 -0.61
CA PHE A 45 1.82 -5.12 -0.50
C PHE A 45 0.96 -4.41 0.53
N TYR A 46 -0.35 -4.56 0.36
CA TYR A 46 -1.34 -4.26 1.38
C TYR A 46 -1.47 -5.46 2.33
N PHE A 47 -1.16 -5.27 3.62
CA PHE A 47 -1.12 -6.34 4.63
C PHE A 47 -2.42 -6.50 5.44
N GLY A 48 -3.49 -5.75 5.11
CA GLY A 48 -4.80 -5.87 5.79
C GLY A 48 -5.67 -7.05 5.33
N GLY A 49 -5.15 -7.92 4.44
CA GLY A 49 -5.88 -9.05 3.87
C GLY A 49 -6.93 -8.67 2.82
N LEU A 50 -7.48 -9.67 2.12
CA LEU A 50 -8.41 -9.45 1.01
C LEU A 50 -9.66 -8.68 1.45
N ARG A 51 -10.21 -9.00 2.64
CA ARG A 51 -11.41 -8.33 3.14
C ARG A 51 -11.16 -6.83 3.37
N GLY A 52 -10.07 -6.49 4.05
CA GLY A 52 -9.72 -5.08 4.32
C GLY A 52 -9.47 -4.29 3.03
N TYR A 53 -8.84 -4.93 2.04
CA TYR A 53 -8.65 -4.32 0.72
C TYR A 53 -9.98 -4.03 0.03
N LEU A 54 -10.91 -4.99 0.02
CA LEU A 54 -12.23 -4.81 -0.58
C LEU A 54 -13.07 -3.75 0.13
N ASP A 55 -12.96 -3.66 1.46
CA ASP A 55 -13.62 -2.61 2.24
C ASP A 55 -13.07 -1.22 1.87
N TRP A 56 -11.75 -1.07 1.73
CA TRP A 56 -11.13 0.17 1.25
C TRP A 56 -11.57 0.53 -0.19
N VAL A 57 -11.58 -0.44 -1.11
CA VAL A 57 -12.04 -0.20 -2.50
C VAL A 57 -13.50 0.26 -2.51
N LYS A 58 -14.36 -0.36 -1.69
CA LYS A 58 -15.77 0.02 -1.58
C LYS A 58 -15.93 1.46 -1.10
N GLU A 59 -15.10 1.90 -0.16
CA GLU A 59 -15.08 3.30 0.30
C GLU A 59 -14.72 4.25 -0.83
N GLN A 60 -13.67 3.95 -1.61
CA GLN A 60 -13.27 4.78 -2.76
C GLN A 60 -14.39 4.89 -3.81
N ILE A 61 -15.07 3.77 -4.11
CA ILE A 61 -16.22 3.75 -5.03
C ILE A 61 -17.37 4.60 -4.47
N THR A 62 -17.66 4.46 -3.17
CA THR A 62 -18.76 5.20 -2.51
C THR A 62 -18.51 6.71 -2.52
N ASN A 63 -17.25 7.10 -2.35
CA ASN A 63 -16.81 8.50 -2.40
C ASN A 63 -16.62 9.02 -3.84
N GLY A 64 -16.90 8.20 -4.86
CA GLY A 64 -16.83 8.59 -6.26
C GLY A 64 -15.41 8.83 -6.77
N PHE A 65 -14.41 8.14 -6.19
CA PHE A 65 -12.99 8.32 -6.52
C PHE A 65 -12.53 9.78 -6.40
N SER A 66 -12.83 10.44 -5.26
CA SER A 66 -12.59 11.87 -5.03
C SER A 66 -11.15 12.34 -5.27
N ASP A 67 -10.18 11.45 -5.05
CA ASP A 67 -8.76 11.75 -5.23
C ASP A 67 -8.26 11.54 -6.68
N PHE A 68 -9.15 11.10 -7.58
CA PHE A 68 -8.86 10.94 -9.00
C PHE A 68 -9.39 12.13 -9.79
N HIS A 69 -8.49 12.82 -10.48
CA HIS A 69 -8.79 13.99 -11.28
C HIS A 69 -8.69 13.64 -12.78
N ARG A 70 -9.51 14.29 -13.60
CA ARG A 70 -9.30 14.34 -15.05
C ARG A 70 -8.37 15.51 -15.31
N GLU A 71 -7.32 15.29 -16.11
CA GLU A 71 -6.51 16.37 -16.67
C GLU A 71 -7.37 17.35 -17.46
#